data_AF-A0A832HI35-F1
#
_entry.id   AF-A0A832HI35-F1
#
_cell.length_a   1.000
_cell.length_b   1.000
_cell.length_c   1.000
_cell.angle_alpha   90.00
_cell.angle_beta   90.00
_cell.angle_gamma   90.00
#
_symmetry.space_group_name_H-M   'P 1'
#
loop_
_entity.id
_entity.type
_entity.pdbx_description
1 polymer ?
#
loop_
_entity_poly.entity_id
_entity_poly.type
_entity_poly.pdbx_seq_one_letter_code
_entity_poly.pdbx_strand_id
1 'polypeptide(L)'
;MECALIFGVIAAIVCGIVASMKGRSVLGWAIFGFFFGIIAIIVVLIVSDLNQEQERWQRVNDDNRRLREQLQQHGMRTDEQHEMLGARLDVYDKRLGVDSRAIAALDQTSRQRALADISSEADDPASADFPPLDEHERVVWFYRREGRELGPVAAAVIDDLIAAGVIKRETLLRSTTTSNQWCDAWTLPEFADAFEKSA
;
A
#
# COMPACT_ATOMS: atom_id res chain seq x y z
N MET A 1 -59.65 -6.11 3.78
CA MET A 1 -58.65 -5.30 3.06
C MET A 1 -57.98 -4.26 3.96
N GLU A 2 -58.70 -3.68 4.92
CA GLU A 2 -58.17 -2.68 5.87
C GLU A 2 -56.98 -3.17 6.71
N CYS A 3 -57.01 -4.42 7.18
CA CYS A 3 -55.90 -4.98 7.96
C CYS A 3 -54.57 -4.98 7.16
N ALA A 4 -54.60 -5.23 5.85
CA ALA A 4 -53.40 -5.30 5.03
C ALA A 4 -52.71 -3.93 4.88
N LEU A 5 -53.49 -2.85 4.79
CA LEU A 5 -52.95 -1.48 4.73
C LEU A 5 -52.28 -1.09 6.04
N ILE A 6 -52.88 -1.44 7.19
CA ILE A 6 -52.32 -1.14 8.50
C ILE A 6 -50.98 -1.87 8.69
N PHE A 7 -50.90 -3.16 8.34
CA PHE A 7 -49.65 -3.92 8.39
C PHE A 7 -48.59 -3.37 7.44
N GLY A 8 -48.97 -2.95 6.23
CA GLY A 8 -48.04 -2.33 5.28
C GLY A 8 -47.43 -1.03 5.78
N VAL A 9 -48.24 -0.16 6.41
CA VAL A 9 -47.75 1.12 6.97
C VAL A 9 -46.80 0.88 8.14
N ILE A 10 -47.12 -0.04 9.06
CA ILE A 10 -46.23 -0.38 10.18
C ILE A 10 -44.91 -0.94 9.66
N ALA A 11 -44.95 -1.86 8.68
CA ALA A 11 -43.74 -2.43 8.08
C ALA A 11 -42.87 -1.35 7.41
N ALA A 12 -43.49 -0.39 6.69
CA ALA A 12 -42.78 0.73 6.08
C ALA A 12 -42.06 1.61 7.12
N ILE A 13 -42.71 1.93 8.25
CA ILE A 13 -42.13 2.74 9.32
C ILE A 13 -40.95 2.00 9.97
N VAL A 14 -41.13 0.73 10.34
CA VAL A 14 -40.07 -0.07 10.98
C VAL A 14 -38.87 -0.21 10.03
N CYS A 15 -39.12 -0.49 8.74
CA CYS A 15 -38.07 -0.58 7.73
C CYS A 15 -37.31 0.75 7.57
N GLY A 16 -38.04 1.88 7.58
CA GLY A 16 -37.44 3.22 7.54
C GLY A 16 -36.52 3.50 8.72
N ILE A 17 -36.92 3.15 9.94
CA ILE A 17 -36.10 3.36 11.15
C ILE A 17 -34.83 2.49 11.12
N VAL A 18 -34.94 1.22 10.74
CA VAL A 18 -33.75 0.35 10.66
C VAL A 18 -32.78 0.85 9.57
N ALA A 19 -33.31 1.34 8.45
CA ALA A 19 -32.49 1.94 7.40
C ALA A 19 -31.81 3.24 7.83
N SER A 20 -32.47 4.08 8.64
CA SER A 20 -31.88 5.31 9.17
C SER A 20 -30.69 5.02 10.08
N MET A 21 -30.78 3.97 10.90
CA MET A 21 -29.68 3.54 11.77
C MET A 21 -28.46 3.05 10.98
N LYS A 22 -28.68 2.44 9.81
CA LYS A 22 -27.60 1.93 8.92
C LYS A 22 -27.05 2.98 7.94
N GLY A 23 -27.43 4.25 8.08
CA GLY A 23 -26.96 5.35 7.23
C GLY A 23 -27.50 5.32 5.79
N ARG A 24 -28.67 4.70 5.56
CA ARG A 24 -29.29 4.59 4.22
C ARG A 24 -30.49 5.53 4.08
N SER A 25 -30.94 5.75 2.84
CA SER A 25 -32.09 6.61 2.55
C SER A 25 -33.38 6.07 3.15
N VAL A 26 -33.83 6.69 4.24
CA VAL A 26 -35.05 6.32 4.98
C VAL A 26 -36.26 6.18 4.06
N LEU A 27 -36.41 7.12 3.13
CA LEU A 27 -37.57 7.20 2.23
C LEU A 27 -37.60 6.05 1.21
N GLY A 28 -36.44 5.66 0.67
CA GLY A 28 -36.34 4.54 -0.28
C GLY A 28 -36.68 3.21 0.39
N TRP A 29 -36.17 2.98 1.59
CA TRP A 29 -36.44 1.77 2.35
C TRP A 29 -37.85 1.72 2.94
N ALA A 30 -38.45 2.86 3.28
CA ALA A 30 -39.86 2.92 3.70
C ALA A 30 -40.81 2.53 2.55
N ILE A 31 -40.59 3.06 1.34
CA ILE A 31 -41.36 2.68 0.15
C ILE A 31 -41.14 1.20 -0.16
N PHE A 32 -39.90 0.72 -0.11
CA PHE A 32 -39.59 -0.70 -0.35
C PHE A 32 -40.27 -1.61 0.70
N GLY A 33 -40.30 -1.20 1.96
CA GLY A 33 -40.99 -1.92 3.05
C GLY A 33 -42.51 -1.96 2.89
N PHE A 34 -43.11 -0.92 2.31
CA PHE A 34 -44.55 -0.88 2.03
C PHE A 34 -44.94 -1.89 0.92
N PHE A 35 -44.13 -2.01 -0.13
CA PHE A 35 -44.42 -2.88 -1.28
C PHE A 35 -44.03 -4.34 -1.06
N PHE A 36 -42.88 -4.60 -0.42
CA PHE A 36 -42.33 -5.95 -0.26
C PHE A 36 -42.56 -6.55 1.13
N GLY A 37 -43.15 -5.78 2.07
CA GLY A 37 -43.55 -6.24 3.39
C GLY A 37 -42.40 -6.92 4.15
N ILE A 38 -42.60 -8.19 4.52
CA ILE A 38 -41.62 -8.95 5.32
C ILE A 38 -40.31 -9.24 4.56
N ILE A 39 -40.35 -9.31 3.23
CA ILE A 39 -39.16 -9.58 2.40
C ILE A 39 -38.18 -8.40 2.51
N ALA A 40 -38.68 -7.17 2.52
CA ALA A 40 -37.86 -5.98 2.70
C ALA A 40 -37.10 -6.00 4.04
N ILE A 41 -37.75 -6.48 5.10
CA ILE A 41 -37.15 -6.57 6.44
C ILE A 41 -35.97 -7.56 6.43
N ILE A 42 -36.13 -8.73 5.80
CA ILE A 42 -35.06 -9.73 5.69
C ILE A 42 -33.87 -9.16 4.91
N VAL A 43 -34.13 -8.49 3.78
CA VAL A 43 -33.08 -7.85 2.98
C VAL A 43 -32.35 -6.79 3.79
N VAL A 44 -33.06 -5.87 4.44
CA VAL A 44 -32.45 -4.84 5.31
C VAL A 44 -31.59 -5.47 6.39
N LEU A 45 -31.98 -6.62 6.94
CA LEU A 45 -31.20 -7.29 7.98
C LEU A 45 -29.87 -7.82 7.44
N ILE A 46 -29.88 -8.43 6.25
CA ILE A 46 -28.69 -9.02 5.61
C ILE A 46 -27.71 -7.96 5.14
N VAL A 47 -28.18 -6.79 4.67
CA VAL A 47 -27.24 -5.81 4.15
C VAL A 47 -26.40 -5.17 5.27
N SER A 48 -25.09 -5.24 5.09
CA SER A 48 -24.05 -4.70 5.96
C SER A 48 -24.24 -3.21 6.28
N ASP A 49 -23.74 -2.82 7.44
CA ASP A 49 -23.82 -1.47 7.98
C ASP A 49 -22.85 -0.53 7.25
N LEU A 50 -23.38 0.38 6.43
CA LEU A 50 -22.59 1.34 5.64
C LEU A 50 -21.90 2.36 6.54
N ASN A 51 -22.44 2.60 7.74
CA ASN A 51 -21.93 3.60 8.66
C ASN A 51 -20.56 3.20 9.23
N GLN A 52 -20.35 1.91 9.52
CA GLN A 52 -19.04 1.42 9.97
C GLN A 52 -17.94 1.62 8.92
N GLU A 53 -18.29 1.46 7.64
CA GLU A 53 -17.34 1.70 6.56
C GLU A 53 -17.02 3.20 6.46
N GLN A 54 -18.03 4.06 6.54
CA GLN A 54 -17.85 5.50 6.52
C GLN A 54 -17.00 6.01 7.70
N GLU A 55 -17.19 5.49 8.91
CA GLU A 55 -16.35 5.81 10.06
C GLU A 55 -14.90 5.37 9.87
N ARG A 56 -14.67 4.19 9.27
CA ARG A 56 -13.30 3.73 8.93
C ARG A 56 -12.64 4.67 7.93
N TRP A 57 -13.36 5.08 6.89
CA TRP A 57 -12.86 6.05 5.91
C TRP A 57 -12.54 7.41 6.54
N GLN A 58 -13.37 7.89 7.47
CA GLN A 58 -13.10 9.13 8.19
C GLN A 58 -11.81 9.03 9.03
N ARG A 59 -11.61 7.93 9.77
CA ARG A 59 -10.38 7.70 10.54
C ARG A 59 -9.14 7.70 9.64
N VAL A 60 -9.19 6.99 8.52
CA VAL A 60 -8.08 6.96 7.54
C VAL A 60 -7.78 8.35 6.97
N ASN A 61 -8.82 9.14 6.68
CA ASN A 61 -8.65 10.50 6.17
C ASN A 61 -8.05 11.45 7.23
N ASP A 62 -8.49 11.34 8.48
CA ASP A 62 -7.94 12.13 9.58
C ASP A 62 -6.46 11.78 9.84
N ASP A 63 -6.11 10.50 9.80
CA ASP A 63 -4.71 10.06 9.95
C ASP A 63 -3.85 10.51 8.76
N ASN A 64 -4.36 10.43 7.53
CA ASN A 64 -3.67 10.98 6.35
C ASN A 64 -3.45 12.49 6.45
N ARG A 65 -4.41 13.24 7.02
CA ARG A 65 -4.22 14.68 7.25
C ARG A 65 -3.08 14.93 8.24
N ARG A 66 -3.06 14.21 9.36
CA ARG A 66 -1.99 14.30 10.37
C ARG A 66 -0.62 13.94 9.81
N LEU A 67 -0.54 12.90 8.99
CA LEU A 67 0.73 12.48 8.35
C LEU A 67 1.26 13.56 7.41
N ARG A 68 0.39 14.21 6.63
CA ARG A 68 0.80 15.33 5.76
C ARG A 68 1.33 16.50 6.56
N GLU A 69 0.69 16.83 7.68
CA GLU A 69 1.17 17.88 8.59
C GLU A 69 2.53 17.52 9.21
N GLN A 70 2.73 16.25 9.62
CA GLN A 70 4.01 15.79 10.12
C GLN A 70 5.11 15.87 9.07
N LEU A 71 4.84 15.47 7.83
CA LEU A 71 5.81 15.59 6.73
C LEU A 71 6.17 17.04 6.44
N GLN A 72 5.19 17.95 6.46
CA GLN A 72 5.47 19.38 6.30
C GLN A 72 6.36 19.91 7.43
N GLN A 73 6.07 19.54 8.68
CA GLN A 73 6.91 19.94 9.82
C GLN A 73 8.32 19.36 9.74
N HIS A 74 8.46 18.11 9.31
CA HIS A 74 9.76 17.48 9.10
C HIS A 74 10.54 18.18 7.99
N GLY A 75 9.89 18.56 6.89
CA GLY A 75 10.49 19.36 5.82
C GLY A 75 11.05 20.68 6.36
N MET A 76 10.21 21.45 7.07
CA MET A 76 10.63 22.73 7.67
C MET A 76 11.83 22.58 8.62
N ARG A 77 11.81 21.58 9.51
CA ARG A 77 12.95 21.34 10.43
C ARG A 77 14.23 20.95 9.70
N THR A 78 14.11 20.20 8.61
CA THR A 78 15.25 19.78 7.80
C THR A 78 15.83 20.99 7.06
N ASP A 79 14.97 21.84 6.50
CA ASP A 79 15.36 23.09 5.84
C ASP A 79 16.06 24.06 6.80
N GLU A 80 15.52 24.24 8.01
CA GLU A 80 16.16 25.05 9.07
C GLU A 80 17.56 24.54 9.41
N GLN A 81 17.74 23.22 9.52
CA GLN A 81 19.05 22.62 9.76
C GLN A 81 20.01 22.86 8.60
N HIS A 82 19.53 22.74 7.36
CA HIS A 82 20.34 23.02 6.18
C HIS A 82 20.76 24.49 6.11
N GLU A 83 19.88 25.43 6.48
CA GLU A 83 20.21 26.85 6.56
C GLU A 83 21.29 27.12 7.62
N MET A 84 21.12 26.56 8.83
CA MET A 84 22.11 26.69 9.91
C MET A 84 23.47 26.09 9.54
N LEU A 85 23.47 24.91 8.89
CA LEU A 85 24.69 24.27 8.42
C LEU A 85 25.34 25.08 7.30
N GLY A 86 24.56 25.59 6.35
CA GLY A 86 25.04 26.47 5.29
C GLY A 86 25.71 27.74 5.84
N ALA A 87 25.05 28.42 6.79
CA ALA A 87 25.61 29.60 7.44
C ALA A 87 26.92 29.30 8.19
N ARG A 88 27.03 28.13 8.84
CA ARG A 88 28.27 27.70 9.50
C ARG A 88 29.38 27.42 8.49
N LEU A 89 29.07 26.72 7.40
CA LEU A 89 30.03 26.41 6.35
C LEU A 89 30.58 27.68 5.70
N ASP A 90 29.74 28.67 5.43
CA ASP A 90 30.17 29.95 4.85
C ASP A 90 31.23 30.67 5.69
N VAL A 91 31.15 30.57 7.04
CA VAL A 91 32.15 31.13 7.95
C VAL A 91 33.48 30.39 7.85
N TYR A 92 33.46 29.06 7.70
CA TYR A 92 34.67 28.26 7.51
C TYR A 92 35.30 28.52 6.15
N ASP A 93 34.50 28.54 5.09
CA ASP A 93 34.93 28.85 3.71
C ASP A 93 35.66 30.18 3.64
N LYS A 94 35.10 31.22 4.28
CA LYS A 94 35.73 32.54 4.38
C LYS A 94 37.09 32.51 5.09
N ARG A 95 37.29 31.62 6.07
CA ARG A 95 38.56 31.48 6.79
C ARG A 95 39.59 30.66 5.99
N LEU A 96 39.14 29.66 5.25
CA LEU A 96 40.01 28.80 4.44
C LEU A 96 40.31 29.37 3.05
N GLY A 97 39.54 30.36 2.58
CA GLY A 97 39.65 30.87 1.21
C GLY A 97 39.21 29.84 0.17
N VAL A 98 38.46 28.82 0.59
CA VAL A 98 37.91 27.76 -0.25
C VAL A 98 36.40 27.95 -0.30
N ASP A 99 35.82 27.96 -1.50
CA ASP A 99 34.37 28.11 -1.70
C ASP A 99 33.76 26.72 -1.88
N SER A 100 33.30 26.11 -0.78
CA SER A 100 32.78 24.73 -0.76
C SER A 100 31.52 24.59 -1.61
N ARG A 101 30.77 25.69 -1.80
CA ARG A 101 29.59 25.73 -2.68
C ARG A 101 29.97 25.60 -4.16
N ALA A 102 31.10 26.18 -4.57
CA ALA A 102 31.60 26.05 -5.94
C ALA A 102 32.00 24.60 -6.24
N ILE A 103 32.59 23.90 -5.27
CA ILE A 103 32.96 22.48 -5.40
C ILE A 103 31.71 21.60 -5.47
N ALA A 104 30.70 21.85 -4.63
CA ALA A 104 29.43 21.12 -4.67
C ALA A 104 28.65 21.36 -5.97
N ALA A 105 28.66 22.58 -6.50
CA ALA A 105 28.04 22.91 -7.79
C ALA A 105 28.74 22.23 -8.97
N LEU A 106 30.08 22.12 -8.94
CA LEU A 106 30.85 21.37 -9.93
C LEU A 106 30.55 19.87 -9.86
N ASP A 107 30.42 19.30 -8.66
CA ASP A 107 30.03 17.88 -8.48
C ASP A 107 28.60 17.63 -8.98
N GLN A 108 27.64 18.50 -8.66
CA GLN A 108 26.28 18.41 -9.19
C GLN A 108 26.24 18.50 -10.71
N THR A 109 26.98 19.43 -11.31
CA THR A 109 27.07 19.56 -12.77
C THR A 109 27.67 18.29 -13.40
N SER A 110 28.70 17.71 -12.77
CA SER A 110 29.34 16.47 -13.23
C SER A 110 28.38 15.29 -13.13
N ARG A 111 27.64 15.18 -12.04
CA ARG A 111 26.64 14.14 -11.80
C ARG A 111 25.46 14.28 -12.74
N GLN A 112 25.02 15.51 -13.00
CA GLN A 112 23.93 15.81 -13.92
C GLN A 112 24.35 15.57 -15.38
N ARG A 113 25.62 15.82 -15.72
CA ARG A 113 26.21 15.43 -17.01
C ARG A 113 26.35 13.92 -17.15
N ALA A 114 26.74 13.21 -16.09
CA ALA A 114 26.77 11.75 -16.08
C ALA A 114 25.36 11.15 -16.21
N LEU A 115 24.36 11.71 -15.53
CA LEU A 115 22.95 11.33 -15.70
C LEU A 115 22.43 11.64 -17.11
N ALA A 116 22.87 12.74 -17.72
CA ALA A 116 22.52 13.09 -19.09
C ALA A 116 23.21 12.18 -20.12
N ASP A 117 24.46 11.76 -19.90
CA ASP A 117 25.13 10.73 -20.72
C ASP A 117 24.39 9.39 -20.61
N ILE A 118 24.00 8.98 -19.40
CA ILE A 118 23.19 7.76 -19.19
C ILE A 118 21.82 7.88 -19.87
N SER A 119 21.24 9.08 -19.91
CA SER A 119 19.95 9.34 -20.58
C SER A 119 20.09 9.52 -22.09
N SER A 120 21.27 9.87 -22.59
CA SER A 120 21.61 10.01 -24.01
C SER A 120 22.04 8.69 -24.64
N GLU A 121 22.51 7.73 -23.83
CA GLU A 121 22.74 6.34 -24.24
C GLU A 121 21.45 5.50 -24.19
N ALA A 122 20.31 6.11 -23.87
CA ALA A 122 18.97 5.59 -24.14
C ALA A 122 18.53 5.95 -25.58
N ASP A 123 19.42 5.72 -26.55
CA ASP A 123 18.97 5.39 -27.91
C ASP A 123 18.07 4.16 -27.77
N ASP A 124 16.83 4.34 -28.18
CA ASP A 124 15.69 3.44 -28.09
C ASP A 124 16.05 1.93 -28.05
N PRO A 125 16.08 1.28 -26.87
CA PRO A 125 16.27 -0.17 -26.79
C PRO A 125 15.02 -0.95 -27.26
N ALA A 126 13.99 -0.27 -27.78
CA ALA A 126 12.78 -0.91 -28.31
C ALA A 126 13.03 -1.79 -29.55
N SER A 127 14.24 -1.84 -30.10
CA SER A 127 14.59 -2.78 -31.19
C SER A 127 15.85 -3.60 -30.95
N ALA A 128 16.42 -3.59 -29.75
CA ALA A 128 17.36 -4.66 -29.40
C ALA A 128 16.53 -5.94 -29.31
N ASP A 129 16.85 -6.89 -30.18
CA ASP A 129 16.45 -8.30 -30.18
C ASP A 129 16.78 -8.89 -28.79
N PHE A 130 16.01 -8.52 -27.77
CA PHE A 130 15.99 -9.23 -26.51
C PHE A 130 15.42 -10.59 -26.90
N PRO A 131 16.19 -11.69 -26.75
CA PRO A 131 15.59 -13.01 -26.84
C PRO A 131 14.37 -12.97 -25.91
N PRO A 132 13.21 -13.49 -26.34
CA PRO A 132 12.00 -13.48 -25.52
C PRO A 132 12.41 -13.99 -24.14
N LEU A 133 12.42 -13.09 -23.16
CA LEU A 133 12.68 -13.48 -21.78
C LEU A 133 11.57 -14.47 -21.47
N ASP A 134 11.95 -15.74 -21.31
CA ASP A 134 11.03 -16.82 -21.05
C ASP A 134 10.06 -16.36 -19.96
N GLU A 135 8.75 -16.34 -20.25
CA GLU A 135 7.69 -15.93 -19.30
C GLU A 135 7.75 -16.69 -17.96
N HIS A 136 8.56 -17.74 -17.90
CA HIS A 136 8.84 -18.61 -16.77
C HIS A 136 9.74 -17.94 -15.71
N GLU A 137 10.34 -16.77 -15.99
CA GLU A 137 11.33 -16.14 -15.10
C GLU A 137 10.77 -14.98 -14.23
N ARG A 138 9.48 -14.65 -14.33
CA ARG A 138 8.84 -13.65 -13.44
C ARG A 138 7.98 -14.29 -12.36
N VAL A 139 8.47 -15.37 -11.73
CA VAL A 139 7.84 -15.85 -10.49
C VAL A 139 8.15 -14.85 -9.38
N VAL A 140 7.18 -13.95 -9.16
CA VAL A 140 7.25 -12.95 -8.11
C VAL A 140 6.80 -13.58 -6.79
N TRP A 141 7.68 -13.52 -5.79
CA TRP A 141 7.44 -14.02 -4.46
C TRP A 141 7.08 -12.90 -3.49
N PHE A 142 6.21 -13.23 -2.54
CA PHE A 142 5.87 -12.40 -1.40
C PHE A 142 6.09 -13.23 -0.14
N TYR A 143 6.57 -12.61 0.93
CA TYR A 143 6.74 -13.26 2.23
C TYR A 143 6.10 -12.45 3.33
N ARG A 144 5.64 -13.11 4.40
CA ARG A 144 4.99 -12.45 5.53
C ARG A 144 5.85 -12.54 6.79
N ARG A 145 6.19 -11.38 7.35
CA ARG A 145 6.91 -11.27 8.63
C ARG A 145 6.18 -10.33 9.56
N GLU A 146 5.96 -10.74 10.81
CA GLU A 146 5.27 -9.92 11.83
C GLU A 146 3.89 -9.40 11.37
N GLY A 147 3.18 -10.20 10.56
CA GLY A 147 1.87 -9.84 10.00
C GLY A 147 1.92 -8.85 8.84
N ARG A 148 3.11 -8.40 8.39
CA ARG A 148 3.28 -7.55 7.21
C ARG A 148 3.70 -8.36 6.00
N GLU A 149 3.10 -8.05 4.85
CA GLU A 149 3.46 -8.60 3.55
C GLU A 149 4.63 -7.79 2.96
N LEU A 150 5.68 -8.48 2.56
CA LEU A 150 6.91 -7.92 1.99
C LEU A 150 7.13 -8.57 0.61
N GLY A 151 7.33 -7.75 -0.40
CA GLY A 151 7.44 -8.15 -1.80
C GLY A 151 7.09 -6.98 -2.72
N PRO A 152 7.20 -7.12 -4.06
CA PRO A 152 7.62 -8.29 -4.81
C PRO A 152 9.13 -8.57 -4.71
N VAL A 153 9.53 -9.82 -4.49
CA VAL A 153 10.94 -10.26 -4.48
C VAL A 153 11.18 -11.45 -5.41
N ALA A 154 12.38 -11.53 -5.98
CA ALA A 154 12.81 -12.65 -6.82
C ALA A 154 13.17 -13.87 -5.96
N ALA A 155 13.09 -15.07 -6.54
CA ALA A 155 13.42 -16.33 -5.84
C ALA A 155 14.85 -16.34 -5.28
N ALA A 156 15.83 -15.86 -6.04
CA ALA A 156 17.23 -15.75 -5.59
C ALA A 156 17.38 -14.88 -4.32
N VAL A 157 16.56 -13.83 -4.20
CA VAL A 157 16.58 -12.97 -3.00
C VAL A 157 15.97 -13.71 -1.80
N ILE A 158 14.98 -14.58 -2.02
CA ILE A 158 14.44 -15.45 -0.97
C ILE A 158 15.52 -16.42 -0.48
N ASP A 159 16.32 -17.00 -1.38
CA ASP A 159 17.44 -17.87 -1.00
C ASP A 159 18.48 -17.13 -0.13
N ASP A 160 18.86 -15.91 -0.53
CA ASP A 160 19.78 -15.08 0.25
C ASP A 160 19.19 -14.74 1.64
N LEU A 161 17.89 -14.47 1.71
CA LEU A 161 17.19 -14.18 2.97
C LEU A 161 17.05 -15.43 3.87
N ILE A 162 16.95 -16.62 3.29
CA ILE A 162 16.99 -17.90 4.02
C ILE A 162 18.40 -18.14 4.55
N ALA A 163 19.43 -17.97 3.71
CA ALA A 163 20.83 -18.11 4.11
C ALA A 163 21.23 -17.11 5.22
N ALA A 164 20.67 -15.90 5.19
CA ALA A 164 20.85 -14.89 6.24
C ALA A 164 20.04 -15.17 7.53
N GLY A 165 19.19 -16.20 7.55
CA GLY A 165 18.33 -16.55 8.69
C GLY A 165 17.18 -15.56 8.93
N VAL A 166 16.88 -14.70 7.95
CA VAL A 166 15.77 -13.72 8.03
C VAL A 166 14.43 -14.43 7.84
N ILE A 167 14.38 -15.40 6.92
CA ILE A 167 13.22 -16.25 6.66
C ILE A 167 13.39 -17.56 7.42
N LYS A 168 12.49 -17.81 8.37
CA LYS A 168 12.42 -19.08 9.14
C LYS A 168 11.55 -20.10 8.41
N ARG A 169 11.66 -21.38 8.79
CA ARG A 169 10.84 -22.47 8.23
C ARG A 169 9.33 -22.22 8.29
N GLU A 170 8.86 -21.57 9.34
CA GLU A 170 7.46 -21.17 9.60
C GLU A 170 7.02 -19.87 8.88
N THR A 171 7.91 -19.26 8.08
CA THR A 171 7.59 -18.02 7.37
C THR A 171 6.66 -18.33 6.20
N LEU A 172 5.56 -17.62 6.11
CA LEU A 172 4.59 -17.79 5.03
C LEU A 172 5.11 -17.12 3.76
N LEU A 173 5.22 -17.90 2.69
CA LEU A 173 5.53 -17.47 1.33
C LEU A 173 4.29 -17.60 0.45
N ARG A 174 4.14 -16.70 -0.52
CA ARG A 174 3.12 -16.75 -1.56
C ARG A 174 3.78 -16.47 -2.91
N SER A 175 3.58 -17.37 -3.85
CA SER A 175 3.94 -17.16 -5.26
C SER A 175 2.73 -16.63 -6.03
N THR A 176 2.96 -15.69 -6.95
CA THR A 176 1.90 -15.24 -7.85
C THR A 176 1.53 -16.31 -8.90
N THR A 177 2.39 -17.29 -9.14
CA THR A 177 2.30 -18.20 -10.29
C THR A 177 1.69 -19.56 -9.90
N THR A 178 2.17 -20.16 -8.82
CA THR A 178 1.86 -21.58 -8.50
C THR A 178 0.61 -21.73 -7.64
N SER A 179 0.50 -20.92 -6.59
CA SER A 179 -0.67 -20.92 -5.71
C SER A 179 -0.75 -19.56 -5.05
N ASN A 180 -1.82 -18.81 -5.32
CA ASN A 180 -2.06 -17.51 -4.68
C ASN A 180 -2.45 -17.66 -3.18
N GLN A 181 -2.05 -18.77 -2.55
CA GLN A 181 -2.28 -19.10 -1.15
C GLN A 181 -0.95 -19.00 -0.39
N TRP A 182 -1.04 -18.64 0.87
CA TRP A 182 0.12 -18.57 1.75
C TRP A 182 0.48 -19.98 2.22
N CYS A 183 1.69 -20.40 1.92
CA CYS A 183 2.24 -21.70 2.31
C CYS A 183 3.49 -21.48 3.15
N ASP A 184 3.78 -22.38 4.10
CA ASP A 184 5.02 -22.31 4.85
C ASP A 184 6.24 -22.53 3.93
N ALA A 185 7.31 -21.77 4.15
CA ALA A 185 8.49 -21.77 3.30
C ALA A 185 9.11 -23.18 3.12
N TRP A 186 9.06 -24.03 4.16
CA TRP A 186 9.60 -25.39 4.12
C TRP A 186 8.80 -26.38 3.26
N THR A 187 7.53 -26.07 2.95
CA THR A 187 6.66 -26.97 2.16
C THR A 187 6.91 -26.81 0.66
N LEU A 188 7.58 -25.73 0.25
CA LEU A 188 7.88 -25.45 -1.15
C LEU A 188 9.15 -26.21 -1.57
N PRO A 189 9.07 -27.07 -2.60
CA PRO A 189 10.22 -27.88 -3.02
C PRO A 189 11.36 -27.01 -3.56
N GLU A 190 11.07 -25.82 -4.09
CA GLU A 190 12.06 -24.89 -4.63
C GLU A 190 13.05 -24.38 -3.57
N PHE A 191 12.63 -24.27 -2.31
CA PHE A 191 13.44 -23.72 -1.22
C PHE A 191 13.93 -24.77 -0.22
N ALA A 192 13.59 -26.05 -0.44
CA ALA A 192 13.95 -27.14 0.48
C ALA A 192 15.48 -27.25 0.67
N ASP A 193 16.23 -27.20 -0.44
CA ASP A 193 17.69 -27.28 -0.44
C ASP A 193 18.36 -26.10 0.30
N ALA A 194 17.75 -24.89 0.23
CA ALA A 194 18.26 -23.71 0.93
C ALA A 194 18.09 -23.84 2.45
N PHE A 195 17.00 -24.46 2.92
CA PHE A 195 16.79 -24.76 4.35
C PHE A 195 17.65 -25.90 4.89
N GLU A 196 18.09 -26.84 4.03
CA GLU A 196 19.07 -27.86 4.42
C GLU A 196 20.47 -27.28 4.57
N LYS A 197 20.87 -26.35 3.70
CA LYS A 197 22.19 -25.69 3.75
C LYS A 197 22.38 -24.73 4.92
N SER A 198 21.29 -24.18 5.44
CA SER A 198 21.28 -23.22 6.56
C SER A 198 21.08 -23.85 7.94
N ALA A 199 20.84 -25.16 8.00
CA ALA A 199 20.70 -25.93 9.24
C ALA A 199 22.07 -26.40 9.78
#